data_AF-A0A920ALU3-F1
#
_entry.id   AF-A0A920ALU3-F1
#
_cell.length_a   1.000
_cell.length_b   1.000
_cell.length_c   1.000
_cell.angle_alpha   90.00
_cell.angle_beta   90.00
_cell.angle_gamma   90.00
#
_symmetry.space_group_name_H-M   'P 1'
#
loop_
_entity.id
_entity.type
_entity.pdbx_description
1 polymer ?
#
loop_
_entity_poly.entity_id
_entity_poly.type
_entity_poly.pdbx_seq_one_letter_code
_entity_poly.pdbx_strand_id
1 'polypeptide(L)'
;MVIDEVLGQWIAIAFIPFNFKAFLLAFILFRFFDICKVFPINKIEKIKGFIGVIGDDLLAGIYTAIIIIILYKLWVCLMYRMK
;
A
#
# COMPACT_ATOMS: atom_id res chain seq x y z
N MET A 1 17.19 1.62 -8.07
CA MET A 1 16.17 1.90 -7.04
C MET A 1 15.13 0.81 -7.18
N VAL A 2 15.38 -0.32 -6.52
CA VAL A 2 14.40 -1.42 -6.37
C VAL A 2 14.09 -1.62 -4.87
N ILE A 3 14.94 -1.08 -4.00
CA ILE A 3 14.84 -1.20 -2.54
C ILE A 3 13.63 -0.39 -2.03
N ASP A 4 13.34 0.73 -2.67
CA ASP A 4 12.19 1.60 -2.47
C ASP A 4 10.86 0.89 -2.78
N GLU A 5 10.75 0.20 -3.92
CA GLU A 5 9.58 -0.64 -4.23
C GLU A 5 9.39 -1.78 -3.18
N VAL A 6 10.49 -2.41 -2.77
CA VAL A 6 10.46 -3.50 -1.76
C VAL A 6 10.04 -2.98 -0.39
N LEU A 7 10.54 -1.81 0.01
CA LEU A 7 10.15 -1.15 1.27
C LEU A 7 8.66 -0.79 1.27
N GLY A 8 8.16 -0.23 0.17
CA GLY A 8 6.74 0.09 0.00
C GLY A 8 5.85 -1.15 0.08
N GLN A 9 6.24 -2.25 -0.56
CA GLN A 9 5.53 -3.53 -0.48
C GLN A 9 5.53 -4.14 0.92
N TRP A 10 6.64 -4.04 1.65
CA TRP A 10 6.70 -4.52 3.04
C TRP A 10 5.74 -3.76 3.93
N ILE A 11 5.64 -2.44 3.76
CA ILE A 11 4.68 -1.60 4.49
C ILE A 11 3.24 -1.99 4.15
N ALA A 12 2.95 -2.24 2.87
CA ALA A 12 1.62 -2.64 2.41
C ALA A 12 1.08 -3.90 3.11
N ILE A 13 1.97 -4.85 3.47
CA ILE A 13 1.60 -6.13 4.09
C ILE A 13 1.88 -6.21 5.60
N ALA A 14 2.61 -5.25 6.19
CA ALA A 14 3.08 -5.32 7.58
C ALA A 14 1.98 -5.52 8.63
N PHE A 15 0.76 -5.04 8.35
CA PHE A 15 -0.33 -4.98 9.32
C PHE A 15 -1.45 -6.01 9.07
N ILE A 16 -1.28 -6.92 8.10
CA ILE A 16 -2.31 -7.89 7.72
C ILE A 16 -1.77 -9.31 7.95
N PRO A 17 -2.59 -10.23 8.50
CA PRO A 17 -2.18 -11.62 8.66
C PRO A 17 -1.80 -12.24 7.31
N PHE A 18 -0.74 -13.05 7.31
CA PHE A 18 -0.19 -13.63 6.09
C PHE A 18 -1.22 -14.51 5.39
N ASN A 19 -1.75 -14.03 4.26
CA ASN A 19 -2.71 -14.72 3.42
C ASN A 19 -2.36 -14.44 1.96
N PHE A 20 -2.21 -15.50 1.17
CA PHE A 20 -1.83 -15.38 -0.25
C PHE A 20 -2.76 -14.46 -1.04
N LYS A 21 -4.07 -14.46 -0.74
CA LYS A 21 -5.04 -13.56 -1.38
C LYS A 21 -4.81 -12.09 -1.00
N ALA A 22 -4.51 -11.82 0.27
CA ALA A 22 -4.24 -10.47 0.74
C ALA A 22 -2.90 -9.95 0.19
N PHE A 23 -1.89 -10.82 0.08
CA PHE A 23 -0.61 -10.50 -0.53
C PHE A 23 -0.77 -10.12 -2.01
N LEU A 24 -1.50 -10.94 -2.78
CA LEU A 24 -1.75 -10.64 -4.20
C LEU A 24 -2.53 -9.33 -4.38
N LEU A 25 -3.54 -9.09 -3.54
CA LEU A 25 -4.29 -7.84 -3.54
C LEU A 25 -3.40 -6.64 -3.19
N ALA A 26 -2.52 -6.77 -2.19
CA ALA A 26 -1.56 -5.75 -1.82
C ALA A 26 -0.61 -5.42 -2.95
N PHE A 27 -0.09 -6.43 -3.64
CA PHE A 27 0.80 -6.24 -4.77
C PHE A 27 0.14 -5.45 -5.91
N ILE A 28 -1.11 -5.79 -6.25
CA ILE A 28 -1.86 -5.11 -7.31
C ILE A 28 -2.18 -3.67 -6.90
N LEU A 29 -2.66 -3.45 -5.68
CA LEU A 29 -2.96 -2.11 -5.18
C LEU A 29 -1.72 -1.23 -5.10
N PHE A 30 -0.62 -1.76 -4.57
CA PHE A 30 0.66 -1.06 -4.51
C PHE A 30 1.11 -0.60 -5.90
N ARG A 31 1.10 -1.50 -6.89
CA ARG A 31 1.42 -1.15 -8.29
C ARG A 31 0.47 -0.14 -8.88
N PHE A 32 -0.81 -0.19 -8.53
CA PHE A 32 -1.77 0.81 -8.96
C PHE A 32 -1.41 2.20 -8.40
N PHE A 33 -1.08 2.32 -7.11
CA PHE A 33 -0.71 3.61 -6.50
C PHE A 33 0.64 4.15 -6.97
N ASP A 34 1.63 3.27 -7.11
CA ASP A 34 2.95 3.55 -7.68
C ASP A 34 2.84 4.13 -9.12
N ILE A 35 2.00 3.52 -9.97
CA ILE A 35 1.79 3.99 -11.35
C ILE A 35 0.92 5.26 -11.40
N CYS A 36 -0.17 5.30 -10.64
CA CYS A 36 -1.14 6.40 -10.72
C CYS A 36 -0.67 7.69 -10.02
N LYS A 37 0.34 7.61 -9.14
CA LYS A 37 0.91 8.75 -8.41
C LYS A 37 -0.16 9.71 -7.87
N VAL A 38 -1.14 9.12 -7.17
CA VAL A 38 -2.31 9.86 -6.68
C VAL A 38 -1.86 10.93 -5.68
N PHE A 39 -2.41 12.14 -5.81
CA PHE A 39 -2.09 13.28 -4.94
C PHE A 39 -2.17 12.88 -3.45
N PRO A 40 -1.13 13.12 -2.60
CA PRO A 40 -0.10 14.16 -2.65
C PRO A 40 1.28 13.70 -3.12
N ILE A 41 1.41 12.49 -3.66
CA ILE A 41 2.67 11.91 -4.17
C ILE A 41 3.42 12.87 -5.11
N ASN A 42 2.69 13.49 -6.04
CA ASN A 42 3.24 14.46 -7.01
C ASN A 42 3.89 15.73 -6.40
N LYS A 43 3.65 16.04 -5.12
CA LYS A 43 4.35 17.13 -4.42
C LYS A 43 5.68 16.69 -3.81
N ILE A 44 5.80 15.43 -3.40
CA ILE A 44 7.01 14.88 -2.77
C ILE A 44 8.06 14.55 -3.83
N GLU A 45 7.64 14.10 -5.02
CA GLU A 45 8.55 13.87 -6.15
C GLU A 45 9.28 15.16 -6.62
N LYS A 46 8.72 16.34 -6.34
CA LYS A 46 9.38 17.63 -6.63
C LYS A 46 10.57 17.92 -5.71
N ILE A 47 10.73 17.16 -4.62
CA ILE A 47 11.91 17.22 -3.77
C ILE A 47 13.04 16.50 -4.52
N LYS A 48 13.99 17.28 -5.07
CA LYS A 48 15.13 16.73 -5.81
C LYS A 48 15.94 15.77 -4.93
N GLY A 49 16.10 14.53 -5.39
CA GLY A 49 17.02 13.54 -4.83
C GLY A 49 16.35 12.21 -4.45
N PHE A 50 17.14 11.34 -3.80
CA PHE A 50 16.76 9.98 -3.37
C PHE A 50 15.56 9.95 -2.40
N ILE A 51 15.36 11.03 -1.65
CA ILE A 51 14.27 11.18 -0.67
C ILE A 51 12.90 11.25 -1.36
N GLY A 52 12.82 11.91 -2.53
CA GLY A 52 11.58 12.05 -3.29
C GLY A 52 11.08 10.71 -3.83
N VAL A 53 12.01 9.87 -4.31
CA VAL A 53 11.69 8.55 -4.89
C VAL A 53 11.26 7.56 -3.81
N ILE A 54 12.00 7.46 -2.69
CA ILE A 54 11.55 6.60 -1.58
C ILE A 54 10.22 7.10 -1.00
N GLY A 55 10.06 8.41 -0.86
CA GLY A 55 8.85 9.00 -0.30
C GLY A 55 7.59 8.65 -1.11
N ASP A 56 7.72 8.56 -2.43
CA ASP A 56 6.66 8.13 -3.35
C ASP A 56 6.24 6.68 -3.05
N ASP A 57 7.18 5.74 -3.13
CA ASP A 57 6.94 4.31 -2.90
C ASP A 57 6.42 4.02 -1.48
N LEU A 58 6.93 4.75 -0.49
CA LEU A 58 6.52 4.61 0.91
C LEU A 58 5.07 5.07 1.10
N LEU A 59 4.66 6.16 0.45
CA LEU A 59 3.27 6.61 0.44
C LEU A 59 2.35 5.62 -0.29
N ALA A 60 2.76 5.10 -1.44
CA ALA A 60 2.01 4.05 -2.15
C ALA A 60 1.80 2.80 -1.27
N GLY A 61 2.83 2.42 -0.49
CA GLY A 61 2.75 1.36 0.52
C GLY A 61 1.73 1.66 1.63
N ILE A 62 1.74 2.88 2.17
CA ILE A 62 0.78 3.31 3.21
C ILE A 62 -0.66 3.30 2.68
N TYR A 63 -0.92 3.85 1.49
CA TYR A 63 -2.26 3.84 0.89
C TYR A 63 -2.80 2.43 0.73
N THR A 64 -1.93 1.54 0.24
CA THR A 64 -2.25 0.12 0.08
C THR A 64 -2.59 -0.53 1.42
N ALA A 65 -1.78 -0.31 2.46
CA ALA A 65 -2.01 -0.87 3.79
C ALA A 65 -3.37 -0.41 4.36
N ILE A 66 -3.69 0.89 4.27
CA ILE A 66 -4.96 1.45 4.75
C ILE A 66 -6.15 0.76 4.07
N ILE A 67 -6.12 0.62 2.75
CA ILE A 67 -7.22 0.01 1.99
C ILE A 67 -7.43 -1.44 2.38
N ILE A 68 -6.36 -2.22 2.50
CA ILE A 68 -6.48 -3.63 2.85
C ILE A 68 -6.97 -3.80 4.29
N ILE A 69 -6.51 -2.97 5.23
CA ILE A 69 -7.01 -2.97 6.61
C ILE A 69 -8.52 -2.69 6.65
N ILE A 70 -8.99 -1.71 5.87
CA ILE A 70 -10.42 -1.38 5.78
C ILE A 70 -11.20 -2.56 5.19
N LEU A 71 -10.74 -3.13 4.08
CA LEU A 71 -11.38 -4.29 3.45
C LEU A 71 -11.42 -5.50 4.39
N TYR A 72 -10.33 -5.77 5.11
CA TYR A 72 -10.26 -6.86 6.07
C TYR A 72 -11.22 -6.64 7.24
N LYS A 73 -11.25 -5.44 7.83
CA LYS A 73 -12.20 -5.10 8.90
C LYS A 73 -13.65 -5.20 8.43
N LEU A 74 -13.94 -4.72 7.21
CA LEU A 74 -15.28 -4.81 6.63
C LEU A 74 -15.70 -6.27 6.43
N TRP A 75 -14.80 -7.11 5.91
CA TRP A 75 -15.04 -8.53 5.72
C TRP A 75 -15.31 -9.26 7.05
N VAL A 76 -14.49 -9.01 8.08
CA VAL A 76 -14.69 -9.56 9.42
C VAL A 76 -16.02 -9.09 10.03
N CYS A 77 -16.35 -7.80 9.90
CA CYS A 77 -17.60 -7.22 10.38
C CYS A 77 -18.83 -7.86 9.70
N LEU A 78 -18.79 -8.04 8.38
CA LEU A 78 -19.84 -8.70 7.62
C LEU A 78 -20.02 -10.16 8.04
N MET A 79 -18.92 -10.89 8.24
CA MET A 79 -18.97 -12.27 8.71
C MET A 79 -19.59 -12.40 10.10
N TYR A 80 -19.32 -11.44 11.00
CA TYR A 80 -19.92 -11.40 12.33
C TYR A 80 -21.42 -11.08 12.29
N ARG A 81 -21.89 -10.34 11.29
CA ARG A 81 -23.31 -10.00 11.10
C ARG A 81 -24.16 -11.12 10.48
N MET A 82 -23.52 -12.10 9.83
CA MET A 82 -24.19 -13.25 9.21
C MET A 82 -24.28 -14.48 10.13
N LYS A 83 -23.68 -14.42 11.32
CA LYS A 83 -23.87 -15.39 12.42
C LYS A 83 -24.87 -14.84 13.42
#